data_AF-A0AAD1CFP6-F1
#
_entry.id   AF-A0AAD1CFP6-F1
#
_cell.length_a   1.000
_cell.length_b   1.000
_cell.length_c   1.000
_cell.angle_alpha   90.00
_cell.angle_beta   90.00
_cell.angle_gamma   90.00
#
_symmetry.space_group_name_H-M   'P 1'
#
loop_
_entity.id
_entity.type
_entity.pdbx_description
1 polymer ?
#
loop_
_entity_poly.entity_id
_entity_poly.type
_entity_poly.pdbx_seq_one_letter_code
_entity_poly.pdbx_strand_id
1 'polypeptide(L)'
;MVNTNTSNKKIVAIGGGHGLGRILSSLSDYGSQVTGIVATTDNGGSTGRIRACQGGIAWGYTRNCINQLITEPSVGSMIFEYRFRGNGELNGHNLGNLMLTALDNLSVRPLDAINLIRDMLKVSMVTPIDLLMVKFTFYKRSNNLIVHLFAFRKTNGFSY
;
A
#
# COMPACT_ATOMS: atom_id res chain seq x y z
N MET A 1 -29.65 -24.73 8.51
CA MET A 1 -29.40 -23.46 7.81
C MET A 1 -29.20 -22.38 8.86
N VAL A 2 -27.96 -21.95 9.11
CA VAL A 2 -27.70 -20.85 10.06
C VAL A 2 -27.98 -19.55 9.32
N ASN A 3 -29.02 -18.85 9.76
CA ASN A 3 -29.39 -17.54 9.25
C ASN A 3 -28.46 -16.50 9.89
N THR A 4 -27.34 -16.16 9.23
CA THR A 4 -26.48 -15.07 9.66
C THR A 4 -27.05 -13.77 9.14
N ASN A 5 -27.92 -13.13 9.93
CA ASN A 5 -28.11 -11.69 9.89
C ASN A 5 -26.75 -11.03 10.19
N THR A 6 -25.88 -10.92 9.19
CA THR A 6 -24.66 -10.12 9.27
C THR A 6 -25.11 -8.68 9.33
N SER A 7 -25.20 -8.16 10.56
CA SER A 7 -25.30 -6.73 10.84
C SER A 7 -24.41 -5.97 9.86
N ASN A 8 -24.94 -4.91 9.26
CA ASN A 8 -24.30 -4.00 8.30
C ASN A 8 -23.08 -3.26 8.92
N LYS A 9 -22.07 -4.01 9.36
CA LYS A 9 -20.89 -3.53 10.07
C LYS A 9 -19.88 -3.08 9.04
N LYS A 10 -19.65 -1.78 8.96
CA LYS A 10 -18.52 -1.21 8.21
C LYS A 10 -17.27 -1.32 9.09
N ILE A 11 -16.25 -2.00 8.58
CA ILE A 11 -14.98 -2.24 9.28
C ILE A 11 -13.89 -1.45 8.56
N VAL A 12 -13.17 -0.60 9.30
CA VAL A 12 -12.02 0.13 8.77
C VAL A 12 -10.77 -0.36 9.49
N ALA A 13 -9.82 -0.92 8.75
CA ALA A 13 -8.53 -1.35 9.25
C ALA A 13 -7.46 -0.34 8.78
N ILE A 14 -6.74 0.24 9.74
CA ILE A 14 -5.68 1.24 9.47
C ILE A 14 -4.35 0.65 9.91
N GLY A 15 -3.34 0.71 9.05
CA GLY A 15 -2.03 0.14 9.36
C GLY A 15 -1.09 0.18 8.17
N GLY A 16 -0.06 -0.65 8.16
CA GLY A 16 0.88 -0.73 7.04
C GLY A 16 1.53 -2.10 6.91
N GLY A 17 2.22 -2.29 5.79
CA GLY A 17 3.02 -3.48 5.51
C GLY A 17 2.24 -4.79 5.58
N HIS A 18 2.91 -5.82 6.09
CA HIS A 18 2.38 -7.18 6.15
C HIS A 18 1.24 -7.34 7.18
N GLY A 19 1.27 -6.59 8.28
CA GLY A 19 0.30 -6.72 9.37
C GLY A 19 -1.11 -6.34 8.90
N LEU A 20 -1.24 -5.20 8.22
CA LEU A 20 -2.52 -4.80 7.64
C LEU A 20 -3.00 -5.78 6.57
N GLY A 21 -2.11 -6.24 5.68
CA GLY A 21 -2.44 -7.24 4.66
C GLY A 21 -3.01 -8.53 5.23
N ARG A 22 -2.42 -9.05 6.32
CA ARG A 22 -2.92 -10.25 7.02
C ARG A 22 -4.29 -10.03 7.68
N ILE A 23 -4.50 -8.88 8.32
CA ILE A 23 -5.79 -8.54 8.92
C ILE A 23 -6.86 -8.47 7.84
N LEU A 24 -6.58 -7.78 6.74
CA LEU A 24 -7.51 -7.68 5.62
C LEU A 24 -7.81 -9.06 5.02
N SER A 25 -6.78 -9.88 4.78
CA SER A 25 -6.96 -11.26 4.31
C SER A 25 -7.83 -12.11 5.26
N SER A 26 -7.66 -11.98 6.58
CA SER A 26 -8.51 -12.67 7.56
C SER A 26 -9.95 -12.18 7.61
N LEU A 27 -10.19 -10.96 7.12
CA LEU A 27 -11.51 -10.34 7.04
C LEU A 27 -12.11 -10.43 5.62
N SER A 28 -11.54 -11.26 4.74
CA SER A 28 -11.99 -11.39 3.34
C SER A 28 -13.47 -11.77 3.23
N ASP A 29 -13.98 -12.55 4.19
CA ASP A 29 -15.38 -13.00 4.26
C ASP A 29 -16.39 -11.83 4.42
N TYR A 30 -15.94 -10.69 4.93
CA TYR A 30 -16.78 -9.47 5.04
C TYR A 30 -16.80 -8.65 3.75
N GLY A 31 -15.99 -9.00 2.74
CA GLY A 31 -16.01 -8.41 1.40
C GLY A 31 -15.95 -6.88 1.39
N SER A 32 -16.92 -6.25 0.71
CA SER A 32 -17.00 -4.78 0.53
C SER A 32 -17.29 -4.00 1.81
N GLN A 33 -17.54 -4.68 2.93
CA GLN A 33 -17.75 -4.03 4.22
C GLN A 33 -16.44 -3.64 4.92
N VAL A 34 -15.30 -4.15 4.43
CA VAL A 34 -13.97 -3.86 4.97
C VAL A 34 -13.28 -2.80 4.12
N THR A 35 -12.64 -1.83 4.74
CA THR A 35 -11.81 -0.81 4.07
C THR A 35 -10.44 -0.81 4.70
N GLY A 36 -9.40 -0.92 3.87
CA GLY A 36 -8.01 -0.85 4.30
C GLY A 36 -7.46 0.55 4.07
N ILE A 37 -6.98 1.20 5.12
CA ILE A 37 -6.24 2.46 5.02
C ILE A 37 -4.77 2.15 5.24
N VAL A 38 -3.99 2.21 4.16
CA VAL A 38 -2.55 1.88 4.21
C VAL A 38 -1.75 3.15 4.49
N ALA A 39 -1.09 3.17 5.65
CA ALA A 39 -0.09 4.15 6.04
C ALA A 39 1.24 3.85 5.32
N THR A 40 1.70 4.79 4.49
CA THR A 40 2.93 4.65 3.68
C THR A 40 4.13 5.29 4.37
N THR A 41 4.67 4.59 5.37
CA THR A 41 5.82 5.09 6.17
C THR A 41 7.14 4.40 5.82
N ASP A 42 7.13 3.51 4.83
CA ASP A 42 8.31 2.75 4.40
C ASP A 42 9.34 3.67 3.72
N ASN A 43 10.52 3.78 4.31
CA ASN A 43 11.65 4.53 3.75
C ASN A 43 12.87 3.63 3.49
N GLY A 44 12.70 2.30 3.54
CA GLY A 44 13.81 1.35 3.42
C GLY A 44 14.01 0.77 2.01
N GLY A 45 15.23 0.32 1.72
CA GLY A 45 15.56 -0.47 0.53
C GLY A 45 15.12 0.16 -0.80
N SER A 46 14.38 -0.60 -1.61
CA SER A 46 13.87 -0.14 -2.92
C SER A 46 12.96 1.09 -2.80
N THR A 47 12.05 1.11 -1.82
CA THR A 47 11.11 2.21 -1.59
C THR A 47 11.84 3.48 -1.20
N GLY A 48 12.82 3.37 -0.29
CA GLY A 48 13.67 4.48 0.14
C GLY A 48 14.46 5.11 -1.01
N ARG A 49 15.09 4.28 -1.85
CA ARG A 49 15.84 4.77 -3.02
C ARG A 49 14.96 5.51 -4.02
N ILE A 50 13.80 4.95 -4.36
CA ILE A 50 12.82 5.61 -5.25
C ILE A 50 12.44 6.98 -4.68
N ARG A 51 12.09 7.03 -3.39
CA ARG A 51 11.68 8.26 -2.70
C ARG A 51 12.79 9.30 -2.60
N ALA A 52 14.04 8.87 -2.40
CA ALA A 52 15.20 9.76 -2.39
C ALA A 52 15.45 10.40 -3.77
N CYS A 53 15.21 9.66 -4.85
CA CYS A 53 15.45 10.16 -6.20
C CYS A 53 14.35 11.08 -6.74
N GLN A 54 13.07 10.78 -6.47
CA GLN A 54 11.95 11.50 -7.10
C GLN A 54 10.86 12.01 -6.13
N GLY A 55 11.06 11.83 -4.82
CA GLY A 55 9.99 12.08 -3.85
C GLY A 55 8.87 11.05 -3.97
N GLY A 56 7.63 11.44 -3.64
CA GLY A 56 6.48 10.59 -3.90
C GLY A 56 6.01 9.70 -2.74
N ILE A 57 5.01 8.87 -3.05
CA ILE A 57 4.44 7.87 -2.15
C ILE A 57 5.42 6.71 -1.97
N ALA A 58 5.57 6.28 -0.72
CA ALA A 58 6.27 5.04 -0.38
C ALA A 58 5.40 3.81 -0.69
N TRP A 59 5.54 3.27 -1.91
CA TRP A 59 4.70 2.17 -2.42
C TRP A 59 4.93 0.80 -1.77
N GLY A 60 6.05 0.59 -1.06
CA GLY A 60 6.43 -0.71 -0.52
C GLY A 60 5.41 -1.36 0.42
N TYR A 61 4.80 -0.59 1.31
CA TYR A 61 3.76 -1.10 2.21
C TYR A 61 2.44 -1.39 1.51
N THR A 62 2.06 -0.56 0.54
CA THR A 62 0.87 -0.80 -0.30
C THR A 62 1.03 -2.05 -1.14
N ARG A 63 2.19 -2.22 -1.79
CA ARG A 63 2.53 -3.44 -2.54
C ARG A 63 2.46 -4.68 -1.64
N ASN A 64 3.11 -4.64 -0.47
CA ASN A 64 3.05 -5.74 0.50
C ASN A 64 1.61 -6.07 0.88
N CYS A 65 0.79 -5.05 1.15
CA CYS A 65 -0.60 -5.22 1.50
C CYS A 65 -1.36 -5.92 0.35
N ILE A 66 -1.24 -5.42 -0.89
CA ILE A 66 -1.87 -6.01 -2.08
C ILE A 66 -1.43 -7.47 -2.25
N ASN A 67 -0.15 -7.77 -2.09
CA ASN A 67 0.37 -9.13 -2.24
C ASN A 67 -0.24 -10.11 -1.22
N GLN A 68 -0.49 -9.68 0.01
CA GLN A 68 -1.16 -10.53 1.02
C GLN A 68 -2.64 -10.79 0.69
N LEU A 69 -3.24 -10.02 -0.21
CA LEU A 69 -4.62 -10.22 -0.67
C LEU A 69 -4.70 -11.15 -1.90
N ILE A 70 -3.56 -11.51 -2.50
CA ILE A 70 -3.52 -12.43 -3.64
C ILE A 70 -3.75 -13.86 -3.10
N THR A 71 -4.91 -14.43 -3.40
CA THR A 71 -5.26 -15.80 -2.99
C THR A 71 -4.77 -16.84 -4.00
N GLU A 72 -4.69 -16.48 -5.28
CA GLU A 72 -4.28 -17.35 -6.37
C GLU A 72 -3.00 -16.84 -7.05
N PRO A 73 -1.88 -17.58 -6.99
CA PRO A 73 -0.67 -17.21 -7.70
C PRO A 73 -0.90 -17.11 -9.21
N SER A 74 -0.37 -16.05 -9.82
CA SER A 74 -0.43 -15.84 -11.26
C SER A 74 0.90 -15.29 -11.78
N VAL A 75 1.09 -15.28 -13.10
CA VAL A 75 2.24 -14.60 -13.71
C VAL A 75 2.28 -13.13 -13.28
N GLY A 76 1.12 -12.47 -13.19
CA GLY A 76 1.03 -11.10 -12.68
C GLY A 76 1.55 -10.97 -11.25
N SER A 77 1.15 -11.87 -10.33
CA SER A 77 1.62 -11.81 -8.94
C SER A 77 3.11 -12.08 -8.82
N MET A 78 3.65 -12.99 -9.65
CA MET A 78 5.09 -13.25 -9.71
C MET A 78 5.89 -12.03 -10.19
N ILE A 79 5.40 -11.34 -11.22
CA ILE A 79 6.01 -10.11 -11.73
C ILE A 79 5.95 -8.99 -10.68
N PHE A 80 4.82 -8.87 -9.97
CA PHE A 80 4.63 -7.85 -8.94
C PHE A 80 5.57 -8.04 -7.73
N GLU A 81 5.84 -9.29 -7.35
CA GLU A 81 6.78 -9.63 -6.28
C GLU A 81 8.24 -9.68 -6.74
N TYR A 82 8.50 -9.67 -8.05
CA TYR A 82 9.83 -9.82 -8.60
C TYR A 82 10.79 -8.77 -8.03
N ARG A 83 11.92 -9.25 -7.50
CA ARG A 83 13.02 -8.41 -7.04
C ARG A 83 14.23 -8.66 -7.93
N PHE A 84 14.69 -7.59 -8.57
CA PHE A 84 15.91 -7.63 -9.36
C PHE A 84 17.10 -8.03 -8.48
N ARG A 85 17.89 -8.97 -8.97
CA ARG A 85 19.14 -9.45 -8.35
C ARG A 85 20.24 -9.29 -9.39
N GLY A 86 21.43 -8.88 -8.96
CA GLY A 86 22.59 -8.76 -9.83
C GLY A 86 23.38 -7.48 -9.54
N ASN A 87 24.05 -6.95 -10.56
CA ASN A 87 24.80 -5.71 -10.48
C ASN A 87 24.09 -4.61 -11.27
N GLY A 88 24.31 -3.35 -10.91
CA GLY A 88 23.73 -2.18 -11.59
C GLY A 88 22.56 -1.53 -10.85
N GLU A 89 21.93 -0.54 -11.50
CA GLU A 89 20.98 0.39 -10.87
C GLU A 89 19.69 -0.29 -10.40
N LEU A 90 19.23 -1.31 -11.13
CA LEU A 90 18.03 -2.05 -10.76
C LEU A 90 18.26 -2.99 -9.58
N ASN A 91 19.51 -3.26 -9.17
CA ASN A 91 19.78 -4.25 -8.13
C ASN A 91 19.03 -3.95 -6.83
N GLY A 92 18.28 -4.94 -6.35
CA GLY A 92 17.47 -4.83 -5.15
C GLY A 92 16.18 -4.01 -5.30
N HIS A 93 15.88 -3.44 -6.48
CA HIS A 93 14.54 -2.89 -6.74
C HIS A 93 13.51 -4.01 -6.84
N ASN A 94 12.29 -3.73 -6.40
CA ASN A 94 11.15 -4.59 -6.67
C ASN A 94 10.36 -4.01 -7.85
N LEU A 95 9.98 -4.87 -8.80
CA LEU A 95 9.30 -4.45 -10.02
C LEU A 95 7.90 -3.89 -9.73
N GLY A 96 7.14 -4.47 -8.80
CA GLY A 96 5.85 -3.93 -8.35
C GLY A 96 5.96 -2.50 -7.80
N ASN A 97 7.02 -2.19 -7.03
CA ASN A 97 7.28 -0.82 -6.58
C ASN A 97 7.53 0.14 -7.76
N LEU A 98 8.28 -0.30 -8.78
CA LEU A 98 8.55 0.50 -9.97
C LEU A 98 7.28 0.70 -10.81
N MET A 99 6.45 -0.33 -10.97
CA MET A 99 5.15 -0.25 -11.64
C MET A 99 4.23 0.76 -10.94
N LEU A 100 4.07 0.65 -9.62
CA LEU A 100 3.24 1.58 -8.84
C LEU A 100 3.78 3.02 -8.91
N THR A 101 5.11 3.19 -8.90
CA THR A 101 5.74 4.51 -9.06
C THR A 101 5.47 5.09 -10.45
N ALA A 102 5.64 4.30 -11.51
CA ALA A 102 5.33 4.73 -12.87
C ALA A 102 3.85 5.10 -13.01
N LEU A 103 2.96 4.30 -12.44
CA LEU A 103 1.52 4.59 -12.44
C LEU A 103 1.16 5.83 -11.63
N ASP A 104 1.83 6.12 -10.51
CA ASP A 104 1.66 7.38 -9.75
C ASP A 104 2.13 8.59 -10.55
N ASN A 105 3.19 8.45 -11.35
CA ASN A 105 3.69 9.51 -12.21
C ASN A 105 2.78 9.74 -13.44
N LEU A 106 2.12 8.70 -13.94
CA LEU A 106 1.23 8.75 -15.10
C LEU A 106 -0.21 9.11 -14.73
N SER A 107 -0.67 8.72 -13.54
CA SER A 107 -2.06 8.87 -13.11
C SER A 107 -2.20 10.10 -12.21
N VAL A 108 -3.18 10.95 -12.51
CA VAL A 108 -3.52 12.10 -11.65
C VAL A 108 -4.00 11.62 -10.26
N ARG A 109 -4.55 10.40 -10.18
CA ARG A 109 -5.10 9.82 -8.94
C ARG A 109 -4.39 8.51 -8.58
N PRO A 110 -3.76 8.43 -7.39
CA PRO A 110 -3.08 7.20 -6.92
C PRO A 110 -4.00 5.99 -6.77
N LEU A 111 -5.31 6.21 -6.57
CA LEU A 111 -6.31 5.15 -6.50
C LEU A 111 -6.49 4.44 -7.85
N ASP A 112 -6.37 5.17 -8.96
CA ASP A 112 -6.52 4.60 -10.30
C ASP A 112 -5.35 3.64 -10.59
N ALA A 113 -4.14 3.98 -10.13
CA ALA A 113 -2.97 3.11 -10.18
C ALA A 113 -3.18 1.80 -9.41
N ILE A 114 -3.75 1.87 -8.19
CA ILE A 114 -4.07 0.67 -7.40
C ILE A 114 -5.12 -0.18 -8.11
N ASN A 115 -6.18 0.44 -8.63
CA ASN A 115 -7.26 -0.29 -9.31
C ASN A 115 -6.75 -1.02 -10.55
N LEU A 116 -5.91 -0.36 -11.37
CA LEU A 116 -5.30 -0.99 -12.54
C LEU A 116 -4.45 -2.22 -12.17
N ILE A 117 -3.64 -2.11 -11.11
CA ILE A 117 -2.83 -3.24 -10.62
C ILE A 117 -3.73 -4.36 -10.08
N ARG A 118 -4.83 -4.03 -9.38
CA ARG A 118 -5.78 -5.03 -8.90
C ARG A 118 -6.40 -5.82 -10.03
N ASP A 119 -6.81 -5.15 -11.10
CA ASP A 119 -7.38 -5.77 -12.29
C ASP A 119 -6.35 -6.68 -12.98
N MET A 120 -5.11 -6.20 -13.12
CA MET A 120 -4.00 -6.98 -13.68
C MET A 120 -3.70 -8.24 -12.85
N LEU A 121 -3.79 -8.14 -11.52
CA LEU A 121 -3.50 -9.22 -10.58
C LEU A 121 -4.72 -10.12 -10.30
N LYS A 122 -5.89 -9.81 -10.86
CA LYS A 122 -7.17 -10.51 -10.60
C LYS A 122 -7.50 -10.62 -9.11
N VAL A 123 -7.13 -9.61 -8.30
CA VAL A 123 -7.43 -9.60 -6.87
C VAL A 123 -8.91 -9.26 -6.68
N SER A 124 -9.71 -10.29 -6.37
CA SER A 124 -11.18 -10.25 -6.27
C SER A 124 -11.71 -9.55 -5.00
N MET A 125 -10.86 -9.22 -4.04
CA MET A 125 -11.30 -8.67 -2.77
C MET A 125 -11.80 -7.23 -2.91
N VAL A 126 -13.12 -7.04 -2.79
CA VAL A 126 -13.90 -5.79 -3.01
C VAL A 126 -13.59 -4.68 -1.98
N THR A 127 -12.56 -4.82 -1.15
CA THR A 127 -12.20 -3.80 -0.16
C THR A 127 -11.59 -2.58 -0.86
N PRO A 128 -12.12 -1.37 -0.66
CA PRO A 128 -11.41 -0.16 -1.05
C PRO A 128 -10.08 -0.11 -0.27
N ILE A 129 -8.97 0.01 -1.01
CA ILE A 129 -7.68 0.33 -0.42
C ILE A 129 -7.50 1.84 -0.61
N ASP A 130 -7.67 2.60 0.47
CA ASP A 130 -7.36 4.01 0.48
C ASP A 130 -5.90 4.20 0.92
N LEU A 131 -5.18 5.06 0.20
CA LEU A 131 -3.84 5.48 0.58
C LEU A 131 -3.95 6.69 1.50
N LEU A 132 -3.52 6.51 2.75
CA LEU A 132 -3.25 7.62 3.63
C LEU A 132 -1.74 7.78 3.76
N MET A 133 -1.22 8.87 3.22
CA MET A 133 0.18 9.16 3.43
C MET A 133 0.35 9.69 4.85
N VAL A 134 1.18 9.01 5.62
CA VAL A 134 1.44 9.36 7.01
C VAL A 134 2.90 9.77 7.12
N LYS A 135 3.15 11.02 7.49
CA LYS A 135 4.48 11.54 7.78
C LYS A 135 4.63 11.69 9.29
N PHE A 136 5.58 10.94 9.85
CA PHE A 136 6.03 11.12 11.22
C PHE A 136 7.15 12.15 11.24
N THR A 137 7.01 13.17 12.09
CA THR A 137 8.11 14.09 12.41
C THR A 137 8.47 13.91 13.88
N PHE A 138 9.71 13.53 14.13
CA PHE A 138 10.25 13.34 15.46
C PHE A 138 11.03 14.58 15.86
N TYR A 139 10.71 15.16 17.02
CA TYR A 139 11.45 16.29 17.57
C TYR A 139 11.83 15.99 19.02
N LYS A 140 13.12 16.10 19.35
CA LYS A 140 13.61 15.98 20.72
C LYS A 140 13.60 17.37 21.36
N ARG A 141 12.77 17.57 22.39
CA ARG A 141 12.77 18.77 23.22
C ARG A 141 13.17 18.38 24.65
N SER A 142 14.38 18.73 25.04
CA SER A 142 14.98 18.33 26.32
C SER A 142 15.05 16.80 26.46
N ASN A 143 14.47 16.23 27.52
CA ASN A 143 14.37 14.77 27.75
C ASN A 143 13.12 14.14 27.10
N ASN A 144 12.29 14.91 26.41
CA ASN A 144 11.06 14.41 25.79
C ASN A 144 11.24 14.21 24.28
N LEU A 145 10.79 13.05 23.78
CA LEU A 145 10.59 12.82 22.36
C LEU A 145 9.15 13.20 22.01
N ILE A 146 8.98 14.23 21.19
CA ILE A 146 7.69 14.65 20.66
C ILE A 146 7.53 14.02 19.27
N VAL A 147 6.42 13.32 19.06
CA VAL A 147 6.08 12.70 17.77
C VAL A 147 4.88 13.44 17.19
N HIS A 148 5.08 14.13 16.06
CA HIS A 148 4.00 14.71 15.28
C HIS A 148 3.59 13.76 14.17
N LEU A 149 2.33 13.33 14.20
CA LEU A 149 1.68 12.55 13.15
C LEU A 149 0.93 13.49 12.21
N PHE A 150 1.39 13.61 10.97
CA PHE A 150 0.61 14.26 9.92
C PHE A 150 0.12 13.22 8.93
N ALA A 151 -1.20 13.13 8.77
CA ALA A 151 -1.83 12.27 7.78
C ALA A 151 -2.42 13.12 6.65
N PHE A 152 -1.98 12.88 5.42
CA PHE A 152 -2.48 13.54 4.23
C PHE A 152 -3.08 12.50 3.30
N ARG A 153 -4.32 12.72 2.90
CA ARG A 153 -4.91 12.01 1.76
C ARG A 153 -4.43 12.72 0.50
N LYS A 154 -3.68 12.03 -0.37
CA LYS A 154 -3.33 12.60 -1.68
C LYS A 154 -4.63 12.79 -2.46
N THR A 155 -5.07 14.04 -2.57
CA THR A 155 -6.16 14.51 -3.43
C THR A 155 -5.54 15.43 -4.49
N ASN A 156 -6.19 15.58 -5.64
CA ASN A 156 -5.63 16.25 -6.83
C ASN A 156 -4.84 17.53 -6.49
N GLY A 157 -3.61 17.65 -7.01
CA GLY A 157 -2.86 18.92 -7.02
C GLY A 157 -1.81 19.12 -5.93
N PHE A 158 -1.59 18.17 -5.01
CA PHE A 158 -0.45 18.25 -4.09
C PHE A 158 0.79 17.55 -4.66
N SER A 159 1.75 18.36 -5.12
CA SER A 159 3.15 17.96 -5.27
C SER A 159 3.87 18.11 -3.92
N TYR A 160 4.85 17.25 -3.67
CA TYR A 160 5.62 17.16 -2.42
C TYR A 160 6.60 18.30 -2.22
#